data_AF-A0AA87LUF8-F1
#
_entry.id   AF-A0AA87LUF8-F1
#
_cell.length_a   1.000
_cell.length_b   1.000
_cell.length_c   1.000
_cell.angle_alpha   90.00
_cell.angle_beta   90.00
_cell.angle_gamma   90.00
#
_symmetry.space_group_name_H-M   'P 1'
#
loop_
_entity.id
_entity.type
_entity.pdbx_description
1 polymer ?
#
loop_
_entity_poly.entity_id
_entity_poly.type
_entity_poly.pdbx_seq_one_letter_code
_entity_poly.pdbx_strand_id
1 'polypeptide(L)'
;MKAYKLKVEMIGLEPPVWRRVMLPADVTFQRLHAVIQQVTNFQSEYMDWPLHVHEFRLPEENMLVTNEPEIYEAFKKRKKGASGQTVRKPQTLKIDGFLEKYGSLSYTYDFGDDWQFAIYLEETVDDYHFGYPAVLDGAGDAPPEDAGGVPGFEHLLSVLADETHPDFEHMLWWSKEQHFDPYNRARINSSLSHQKIKKTEWNKIDHVNHQVLSDKYLPVEEDTQWGALPPDFDAELFWQYVKACTHLYGVVPLDKVLEIFNRQNPKMYIRSGDAYRVMTEADWKKRMEQSQVRQSGLSFIHQSVVEADAKAFIEENGAGKDWYIPSKEELLRYVDELYIEPTPAYQALYRKLAPHFHSLKPVSLEQALKEVSLVMQVETATTHAAQILIELSGMNSERELNELVGLYSNFANHSRHWANRGKQPAELFEREALMPLPTVPYEIGCASDKVGRNDPCPCGSGKKYKKCCGA
;
A
#
# COMPACT_ATOMS: atom_id res chain seq x y z
N MET A 1 -20.03 -22.73 -22.33
CA MET A 1 -18.94 -23.49 -22.97
C MET A 1 -18.16 -24.23 -21.90
N LYS A 2 -17.55 -25.37 -22.26
CA LYS A 2 -16.74 -26.14 -21.31
C LYS A 2 -15.54 -25.31 -20.80
N ALA A 3 -15.39 -25.22 -19.49
CA ALA A 3 -14.31 -24.55 -18.80
C ALA A 3 -13.89 -25.31 -17.54
N TYR A 4 -12.71 -24.98 -17.03
CA TYR A 4 -12.15 -25.55 -15.83
C TYR A 4 -11.96 -24.48 -14.78
N LYS A 5 -12.36 -24.82 -13.56
CA LYS A 5 -11.97 -24.11 -12.34
C LYS A 5 -10.68 -24.74 -11.84
N LEU A 6 -9.60 -23.99 -11.89
CA LEU A 6 -8.26 -24.44 -11.55
C LEU A 6 -7.79 -23.76 -10.27
N LYS A 7 -7.12 -24.49 -9.38
CA LYS A 7 -6.27 -23.89 -8.34
C LYS A 7 -4.82 -23.93 -8.84
N VAL A 8 -4.22 -22.77 -9.06
CA VAL A 8 -2.80 -22.60 -9.39
C VAL A 8 -2.09 -22.20 -8.10
N GLU A 9 -1.15 -23.03 -7.64
CA GLU A 9 -0.47 -22.88 -6.35
C GLU A 9 1.04 -22.91 -6.56
N MET A 10 1.74 -21.93 -5.99
CA MET A 10 3.20 -21.91 -5.97
C MET A 10 3.70 -22.82 -4.84
N ILE A 11 4.66 -23.68 -5.16
CA ILE A 11 5.18 -24.67 -4.22
C ILE A 11 6.37 -24.09 -3.46
N GLY A 12 6.37 -24.31 -2.14
CA GLY A 12 7.50 -23.97 -1.28
C GLY A 12 7.46 -22.58 -0.65
N LEU A 13 6.38 -21.82 -0.79
CA LEU A 13 6.23 -20.49 -0.20
C LEU A 13 5.38 -20.50 1.08
N GLU A 14 5.80 -19.71 2.08
CA GLU A 14 5.05 -19.40 3.30
C GLU A 14 5.08 -17.87 3.55
N PRO A 15 3.92 -17.18 3.62
CA PRO A 15 2.56 -17.71 3.48
C PRO A 15 2.24 -18.21 2.06
N PRO A 16 1.24 -19.11 1.90
CA PRO A 16 0.94 -19.71 0.60
C PRO A 16 0.50 -18.70 -0.46
N VAL A 17 1.07 -18.82 -1.66
CA VAL A 17 0.70 -18.02 -2.84
C VAL A 17 -0.09 -18.87 -3.82
N TRP A 18 -1.35 -18.52 -4.06
CA TRP A 18 -2.23 -19.28 -4.97
C TRP A 18 -3.32 -18.42 -5.61
N ARG A 19 -3.83 -18.90 -6.75
CA ARG A 19 -4.91 -18.29 -7.54
C ARG A 19 -5.91 -19.34 -7.95
N ARG A 20 -7.19 -19.04 -7.84
CA ARG A 20 -8.28 -19.87 -8.40
C ARG A 20 -8.76 -19.24 -9.68
N VAL A 21 -8.64 -19.96 -10.79
CA VAL A 21 -8.79 -19.42 -12.15
C VAL A 21 -9.82 -20.22 -12.93
N MET A 22 -10.80 -19.54 -13.52
CA MET A 22 -11.66 -20.10 -14.55
C MET A 22 -10.99 -19.98 -15.91
N LEU A 23 -10.92 -21.07 -16.67
CA LEU A 23 -10.20 -21.16 -17.94
C LEU A 23 -10.99 -22.00 -18.94
N PRO A 24 -11.22 -21.54 -20.19
CA PRO A 24 -11.82 -22.40 -21.22
C PRO A 24 -11.05 -23.73 -21.37
N ALA A 25 -11.77 -24.84 -21.54
CA ALA A 25 -11.19 -26.18 -21.36
C ALA A 25 -10.13 -26.59 -22.41
N ASP A 26 -10.33 -26.19 -23.66
CA ASP A 26 -9.57 -26.69 -24.82
C ASP A 26 -8.35 -25.83 -25.20
N VAL A 27 -7.81 -25.12 -24.22
CA VAL A 27 -6.64 -24.27 -24.42
C VAL A 27 -5.37 -25.07 -24.53
N THR A 28 -4.35 -24.47 -25.14
CA THR A 28 -3.03 -25.09 -25.26
C THR A 28 -2.21 -24.87 -24.00
N PHE A 29 -1.17 -25.69 -23.81
CA PHE A 29 -0.19 -25.49 -22.74
C PHE A 29 0.46 -24.10 -22.80
N GLN A 30 0.69 -23.55 -24.01
CA GLN A 30 1.20 -22.19 -24.19
C GLN A 30 0.24 -21.15 -23.59
N ARG A 31 -1.07 -21.37 -23.78
CA ARG A 31 -2.07 -20.44 -23.28
C ARG A 31 -2.25 -20.57 -21.77
N LEU A 32 -2.15 -21.80 -21.23
CA LEU A 32 -2.09 -22.02 -19.79
C LEU A 32 -0.88 -21.30 -19.17
N HIS A 33 0.32 -21.41 -19.78
CA HIS A 33 1.51 -20.66 -19.37
C HIS A 33 1.24 -19.14 -19.33
N ALA A 34 0.73 -18.55 -20.42
CA ALA A 34 0.44 -17.11 -20.47
C ALA A 34 -0.58 -16.67 -19.40
N VAL A 35 -1.52 -17.53 -19.03
CA VAL A 35 -2.46 -17.26 -17.94
C VAL A 35 -1.76 -17.30 -16.58
N ILE A 36 -0.92 -18.30 -16.32
CA ILE A 36 -0.15 -18.40 -15.07
C ILE A 36 0.68 -17.15 -14.86
N GLN A 37 1.42 -16.71 -15.88
CA GLN A 37 2.25 -15.51 -15.85
C GLN A 37 1.45 -14.27 -15.42
N GLN A 38 0.29 -14.04 -16.06
CA GLN A 38 -0.55 -12.89 -15.74
C GLN A 38 -1.18 -12.95 -14.35
N VAL A 39 -1.47 -14.13 -13.81
CA VAL A 39 -2.06 -14.25 -12.46
C VAL A 39 -1.01 -14.20 -11.34
N THR A 40 0.28 -14.37 -11.67
CA THR A 40 1.40 -14.38 -10.71
C THR A 40 2.45 -13.28 -10.93
N ASN A 41 2.04 -12.13 -11.49
CA ASN A 41 2.89 -10.93 -11.67
C ASN A 41 4.19 -11.12 -12.46
N PHE A 42 4.39 -12.27 -13.09
CA PHE A 42 5.52 -12.53 -13.97
C PHE A 42 5.31 -11.92 -15.35
N GLN A 43 6.42 -11.60 -16.02
CA GLN A 43 6.46 -10.77 -17.22
C GLN A 43 7.18 -11.47 -18.38
N SER A 44 6.97 -12.78 -18.58
CA SER A 44 7.63 -13.52 -19.68
C SER A 44 7.39 -13.01 -21.11
N GLU A 45 6.51 -12.02 -21.32
CA GLU A 45 6.19 -11.44 -22.64
C GLU A 45 6.60 -9.95 -22.77
N TYR A 46 7.42 -9.42 -21.85
CA TYR A 46 7.96 -8.07 -22.01
C TYR A 46 9.11 -8.08 -23.03
N MET A 47 8.89 -7.41 -24.18
CA MET A 47 9.76 -7.36 -25.37
C MET A 47 9.76 -8.63 -26.24
N ASP A 48 10.23 -8.51 -27.49
CA ASP A 48 10.17 -9.53 -28.57
C ASP A 48 10.92 -10.86 -28.26
N TRP A 49 11.34 -11.11 -27.02
CA TRP A 49 12.03 -12.30 -26.55
C TRP A 49 11.39 -12.81 -25.24
N PRO A 50 10.95 -14.08 -25.16
CA PRO A 50 10.49 -14.62 -23.89
C PRO A 50 11.66 -14.64 -22.91
N LEU A 51 11.53 -13.91 -21.79
CA LEU A 51 12.62 -13.72 -20.82
C LEU A 51 13.12 -15.06 -20.25
N HIS A 52 12.20 -15.99 -19.93
CA HIS A 52 12.55 -17.27 -19.31
C HIS A 52 11.90 -18.48 -19.99
N VAL A 53 12.55 -19.63 -19.78
CA VAL A 53 12.10 -20.94 -20.25
C VAL A 53 11.14 -21.57 -19.25
N HIS A 54 10.26 -22.43 -19.74
CA HIS A 54 9.27 -23.10 -18.90
C HIS A 54 9.00 -24.53 -19.36
N GLU A 55 8.47 -25.34 -18.45
CA GLU A 55 8.06 -26.70 -18.76
C GLU A 55 6.84 -27.17 -17.96
N PHE A 56 6.10 -28.10 -18.55
CA PHE A 56 5.11 -28.92 -17.88
C PHE A 56 5.59 -30.37 -17.92
N ARG A 57 5.62 -31.01 -16.75
CA ARG A 57 5.98 -32.41 -16.61
C ARG A 57 4.72 -33.26 -16.52
N LEU A 58 4.64 -34.29 -17.37
CA LEU A 58 3.57 -35.30 -17.38
C LEU A 58 4.20 -36.68 -17.17
N PRO A 59 4.56 -37.05 -15.94
CA PRO A 59 5.25 -38.31 -15.63
C PRO A 59 4.49 -39.54 -16.13
N GLU A 60 3.17 -39.53 -16.04
CA GLU A 60 2.29 -40.64 -16.40
C GLU A 60 2.25 -40.89 -17.92
N GLU A 61 2.54 -39.88 -18.73
CA GLU A 61 2.66 -39.96 -20.19
C GLU A 61 4.12 -40.06 -20.64
N ASN A 62 5.06 -40.07 -19.68
CA ASN A 62 6.49 -39.91 -19.92
C ASN A 62 6.74 -38.75 -20.90
N MET A 63 6.10 -37.62 -20.67
CA MET A 63 6.08 -36.48 -21.59
C MET A 63 6.55 -35.20 -20.91
N LEU A 64 7.33 -34.42 -21.66
CA LEU A 64 7.74 -33.07 -21.32
C LEU A 64 7.18 -32.09 -22.33
N VAL A 65 6.55 -31.01 -21.86
CA VAL A 65 6.05 -29.92 -22.71
C VAL A 65 6.82 -28.66 -22.37
N THR A 66 7.64 -28.13 -23.27
CA THR A 66 8.55 -26.99 -22.95
C THR A 66 8.72 -26.02 -24.11
N ASN A 67 9.04 -24.76 -23.87
CA ASN A 67 9.45 -23.83 -24.93
C ASN A 67 10.95 -23.89 -25.28
N GLU A 68 11.77 -24.62 -24.52
CA GLU A 68 13.24 -24.61 -24.62
C GLU A 68 13.76 -25.28 -25.93
N PRO A 69 14.33 -24.52 -26.88
CA PRO A 69 14.79 -25.04 -28.17
C PRO A 69 15.87 -26.13 -28.07
N GLU A 70 16.82 -26.00 -27.13
CA GLU A 70 17.92 -26.95 -26.96
C GLU A 70 17.44 -28.34 -26.54
N ILE A 71 16.41 -28.41 -25.69
CA ILE A 71 15.78 -29.67 -25.29
C ILE A 71 15.16 -30.38 -26.51
N TYR A 72 14.54 -29.64 -27.44
CA TYR A 72 14.02 -30.23 -28.68
C TYR A 72 15.12 -30.78 -29.58
N GLU A 73 16.19 -30.02 -29.76
CA GLU A 73 17.30 -30.44 -30.62
C GLU A 73 18.05 -31.62 -30.03
N ALA A 74 18.22 -31.66 -28.71
CA ALA A 74 18.74 -32.82 -27.98
C ALA A 74 17.82 -34.04 -28.17
N PHE A 75 16.49 -33.86 -28.05
CA PHE A 75 15.52 -34.93 -28.25
C PHE A 75 15.55 -35.51 -29.67
N LYS A 76 15.61 -34.66 -30.72
CA LYS A 76 15.70 -35.11 -32.13
C LYS A 76 16.98 -35.90 -32.43
N LYS A 77 18.10 -35.52 -31.80
CA LYS A 77 19.41 -36.16 -32.00
C LYS A 77 19.51 -37.53 -31.33
N ARG A 78 18.68 -37.82 -30.31
CA ARG A 78 18.65 -39.13 -29.66
C ARG A 78 18.09 -40.18 -30.63
N LYS A 79 18.84 -41.26 -30.88
CA LYS A 79 18.30 -42.46 -31.56
C LYS A 79 17.07 -42.92 -30.78
N LYS A 80 15.92 -43.07 -31.46
CA LYS A 80 14.66 -43.61 -30.90
C LYS A 80 14.97 -44.81 -29.99
N GLY A 81 14.87 -44.65 -28.66
CA GLY A 81 14.95 -45.80 -27.75
C GLY A 81 15.54 -45.64 -26.34
N ALA A 82 16.15 -44.51 -25.93
CA ALA A 82 16.89 -44.51 -24.65
C ALA A 82 16.03 -44.31 -23.37
N SER A 83 14.86 -43.65 -23.44
CA SER A 83 14.01 -43.42 -22.25
C SER A 83 12.50 -43.52 -22.51
N GLY A 84 12.08 -43.67 -23.77
CA GLY A 84 10.66 -43.58 -24.16
C GLY A 84 10.02 -42.21 -23.96
N GLN A 85 10.74 -41.22 -23.40
CA GLN A 85 10.20 -39.90 -23.09
C GLN A 85 9.89 -39.14 -24.36
N THR A 86 8.76 -38.44 -24.41
CA THR A 86 8.37 -37.59 -25.54
C THR A 86 8.49 -36.11 -25.19
N VAL A 87 8.91 -35.27 -26.13
CA VAL A 87 8.99 -33.81 -25.94
C VAL A 87 8.05 -33.12 -26.92
N ARG A 88 7.19 -32.22 -26.44
CA ARG A 88 6.12 -31.58 -27.22
C ARG A 88 6.07 -30.07 -27.03
N LYS A 89 5.87 -29.35 -28.12
CA LYS A 89 5.75 -27.89 -28.12
C LYS A 89 4.43 -27.41 -27.48
N PRO A 90 4.46 -26.39 -26.60
CA PRO A 90 3.28 -25.94 -25.85
C PRO A 90 2.22 -25.29 -26.74
N GLN A 91 2.57 -24.78 -27.93
CA GLN A 91 1.65 -24.04 -28.80
C GLN A 91 0.56 -24.90 -29.45
N THR A 92 0.75 -26.21 -29.54
CA THR A 92 -0.15 -27.11 -30.30
C THR A 92 -0.85 -28.16 -29.45
N LEU A 93 -0.33 -28.44 -28.26
CA LEU A 93 -0.87 -29.46 -27.38
C LEU A 93 -1.92 -28.84 -26.45
N LYS A 94 -3.12 -29.44 -26.40
CA LYS A 94 -4.21 -29.00 -25.53
C LYS A 94 -4.11 -29.63 -24.14
N ILE A 95 -4.61 -28.91 -23.13
CA ILE A 95 -4.55 -29.35 -21.73
C ILE A 95 -5.70 -30.29 -21.35
N ASP A 96 -6.83 -30.21 -22.05
CA ASP A 96 -8.10 -30.89 -21.72
C ASP A 96 -7.95 -32.39 -21.41
N GLY A 97 -7.39 -33.14 -22.36
CA GLY A 97 -7.25 -34.60 -22.22
C GLY A 97 -6.32 -35.04 -21.08
N PHE A 98 -5.37 -34.18 -20.68
CA PHE A 98 -4.44 -34.49 -19.59
C PHE A 98 -5.05 -34.08 -18.25
N LEU A 99 -5.60 -32.88 -18.17
CA LEU A 99 -6.11 -32.31 -16.93
C LEU A 99 -7.34 -33.09 -16.41
N GLU A 100 -8.23 -33.53 -17.31
CA GLU A 100 -9.38 -34.37 -16.93
C GLU A 100 -8.97 -35.78 -16.51
N LYS A 101 -7.90 -36.33 -17.10
CA LYS A 101 -7.42 -37.68 -16.82
C LYS A 101 -6.66 -37.75 -15.49
N TYR A 102 -5.85 -36.74 -15.19
CA TYR A 102 -4.92 -36.75 -14.07
C TYR A 102 -5.35 -35.85 -12.90
N GLY A 103 -6.25 -34.91 -13.13
CA GLY A 103 -6.74 -33.96 -12.11
C GLY A 103 -5.73 -32.88 -11.73
N SER A 104 -4.47 -32.99 -12.12
CA SER A 104 -3.46 -31.97 -11.87
C SER A 104 -2.33 -31.95 -12.90
N LEU A 105 -1.64 -30.81 -13.01
CA LEU A 105 -0.43 -30.63 -13.80
C LEU A 105 0.67 -29.99 -12.94
N SER A 106 1.92 -30.35 -13.23
CA SER A 106 3.11 -29.70 -12.67
C SER A 106 3.72 -28.76 -13.71
N TYR A 107 4.02 -27.54 -13.30
CA TYR A 107 4.59 -26.49 -14.13
C TYR A 107 5.81 -25.86 -13.45
N THR A 108 6.89 -25.69 -14.19
CA THR A 108 8.10 -24.99 -13.74
C THR A 108 8.36 -23.81 -14.66
N TYR A 109 8.60 -22.64 -14.07
CA TYR A 109 8.96 -21.40 -14.74
C TYR A 109 10.33 -20.94 -14.28
N ASP A 110 11.12 -20.44 -15.22
CA ASP A 110 12.48 -19.98 -15.01
C ASP A 110 13.41 -21.06 -14.45
N PHE A 111 14.29 -21.60 -15.30
CA PHE A 111 15.20 -22.66 -14.88
C PHE A 111 16.36 -22.13 -14.02
N GLY A 112 16.52 -20.81 -13.90
CA GLY A 112 17.40 -20.18 -12.91
C GLY A 112 16.79 -20.25 -11.52
N ASP A 113 15.62 -19.64 -11.35
CA ASP A 113 14.94 -19.51 -10.06
C ASP A 113 14.10 -20.72 -9.63
N ASP A 114 13.81 -21.63 -10.56
CA ASP A 114 13.04 -22.87 -10.38
C ASP A 114 11.67 -22.66 -9.72
N TRP A 115 10.88 -21.71 -10.22
CA TRP A 115 9.53 -21.46 -9.71
C TRP A 115 8.61 -22.64 -10.05
N GLN A 116 8.24 -23.42 -9.04
CA GLN A 116 7.39 -24.60 -9.20
C GLN A 116 5.94 -24.31 -8.85
N PHE A 117 5.04 -24.88 -9.66
CA PHE A 117 3.60 -24.73 -9.52
C PHE A 117 2.91 -26.08 -9.59
N ALA A 118 1.88 -26.24 -8.75
CA ALA A 118 0.88 -27.27 -8.91
C ALA A 118 -0.43 -26.64 -9.41
N ILE A 119 -1.03 -27.26 -10.42
CA ILE A 119 -2.27 -26.80 -11.06
C ILE A 119 -3.30 -27.89 -10.87
N TYR A 120 -4.29 -27.67 -10.01
CA TYR A 120 -5.33 -28.65 -9.70
C TYR A 120 -6.62 -28.31 -10.42
N LEU A 121 -7.26 -29.31 -11.02
CA LEU A 121 -8.63 -29.23 -11.51
C LEU A 121 -9.59 -29.38 -10.32
N GLU A 122 -10.22 -28.29 -9.90
CA GLU A 122 -11.22 -28.31 -8.83
C GLU A 122 -12.60 -28.69 -9.37
N GLU A 123 -12.97 -28.16 -10.54
CA GLU A 123 -14.31 -28.33 -11.11
C GLU A 123 -14.27 -28.20 -12.64
N THR A 124 -15.11 -28.97 -13.34
CA THR A 124 -15.37 -28.81 -14.77
C THR A 124 -16.80 -28.32 -14.95
N VAL A 125 -16.97 -27.28 -15.76
CA VAL A 125 -18.25 -26.58 -15.93
C VAL A 125 -18.58 -26.45 -17.41
N ASP A 126 -19.85 -26.56 -17.79
CA ASP A 126 -20.29 -26.49 -19.20
C ASP A 126 -20.97 -25.16 -19.57
N ASP A 127 -21.25 -24.33 -18.56
CA ASP A 127 -22.01 -23.09 -18.62
C ASP A 127 -21.13 -21.83 -18.45
N TYR A 128 -19.84 -21.90 -18.78
CA TYR A 128 -19.00 -20.69 -18.83
C TYR A 128 -19.23 -19.93 -20.14
N HIS A 129 -19.66 -18.67 -20.08
CA HIS A 129 -20.06 -17.91 -21.28
C HIS A 129 -18.96 -16.97 -21.82
N PHE A 130 -17.90 -16.75 -21.04
CA PHE A 130 -16.80 -15.88 -21.41
C PHE A 130 -15.72 -16.63 -22.18
N GLY A 131 -15.12 -15.95 -23.16
CA GLY A 131 -14.07 -16.50 -24.01
C GLY A 131 -12.66 -16.24 -23.48
N TYR A 132 -12.53 -15.82 -22.23
CA TYR A 132 -11.29 -15.38 -21.60
C TYR A 132 -11.19 -15.96 -20.18
N PRO A 133 -9.99 -16.04 -19.59
CA PRO A 133 -9.78 -16.56 -18.24
C PRO A 133 -10.15 -15.53 -17.17
N ALA A 134 -10.40 -15.99 -15.95
CA ALA A 134 -10.70 -15.10 -14.83
C ALA A 134 -10.26 -15.68 -13.48
N VAL A 135 -9.70 -14.85 -12.62
CA VAL A 135 -9.42 -15.17 -11.22
C VAL A 135 -10.69 -15.01 -10.40
N LEU A 136 -11.11 -16.09 -9.73
CA LEU A 136 -12.25 -16.14 -8.82
C LEU A 136 -11.84 -15.72 -7.40
N ASP A 137 -10.64 -16.15 -7.00
CA ASP A 137 -10.14 -16.07 -5.62
C ASP A 137 -8.61 -16.24 -5.61
N GLY A 138 -7.95 -15.92 -4.51
CA GLY A 138 -6.51 -16.07 -4.35
C GLY A 138 -5.98 -15.47 -3.05
N ALA A 139 -4.75 -15.84 -2.70
CA ALA A 139 -4.05 -15.28 -1.56
C ALA A 139 -2.53 -15.23 -1.81
N GLY A 140 -1.84 -14.38 -1.05
CA GLY A 140 -0.39 -14.21 -1.12
C GLY A 140 0.06 -13.37 -2.31
N ASP A 141 1.06 -12.52 -2.05
CA ASP A 141 1.72 -11.73 -3.08
C ASP A 141 2.65 -12.63 -3.90
N ALA A 142 2.59 -12.51 -5.23
CA ALA A 142 3.44 -13.30 -6.09
C ALA A 142 4.84 -12.66 -6.18
N PRO A 143 5.91 -13.46 -6.27
CA PRO A 143 7.28 -12.95 -6.33
C PRO A 143 7.49 -12.03 -7.56
N PRO A 144 8.38 -11.04 -7.45
CA PRO A 144 8.89 -10.34 -8.63
C PRO A 144 9.72 -11.29 -9.52
N GLU A 145 9.95 -10.89 -10.77
CA GLU A 145 10.94 -11.55 -11.63
C GLU A 145 12.34 -11.46 -11.01
N ASP A 146 13.19 -12.46 -11.29
CA ASP A 146 14.58 -12.53 -10.83
C ASP A 146 14.78 -12.44 -9.30
N ALA A 147 13.79 -12.87 -8.52
CA ALA A 147 13.87 -12.82 -7.05
C ALA A 147 14.82 -13.86 -6.44
N GLY A 148 15.42 -14.75 -7.23
CA GLY A 148 16.35 -15.77 -6.76
C GLY A 148 15.65 -17.00 -6.20
N GLY A 149 14.50 -17.35 -6.79
CA GLY A 149 13.67 -18.47 -6.36
C GLY A 149 13.06 -18.28 -4.97
N VAL A 150 12.49 -19.36 -4.42
CA VAL A 150 11.82 -19.37 -3.11
C VAL A 150 12.67 -18.71 -2.00
N PRO A 151 13.96 -19.06 -1.80
CA PRO A 151 14.73 -18.48 -0.71
C PRO A 151 14.95 -16.96 -0.86
N GLY A 152 15.12 -16.49 -2.09
CA GLY A 152 15.34 -15.06 -2.35
C GLY A 152 14.05 -14.25 -2.15
N PHE A 153 12.88 -14.79 -2.51
CA PHE A 153 11.61 -14.14 -2.21
C PHE A 153 11.25 -14.17 -0.73
N GLU A 154 11.48 -15.28 -0.02
CA GLU A 154 11.34 -15.32 1.44
C GLU A 154 12.26 -14.31 2.12
N HIS A 155 13.49 -14.19 1.63
CA HIS A 155 14.41 -13.16 2.11
C HIS A 155 13.86 -11.75 1.84
N LEU A 156 13.37 -11.45 0.63
CA LEU A 156 12.72 -10.17 0.31
C LEU A 156 11.59 -9.86 1.30
N LEU A 157 10.66 -10.79 1.50
CA LEU A 157 9.54 -10.60 2.43
C LEU A 157 10.03 -10.39 3.87
N SER A 158 11.05 -11.13 4.30
CA SER A 158 11.64 -10.99 5.63
C SER A 158 12.27 -9.61 5.84
N VAL A 159 12.93 -9.07 4.81
CA VAL A 159 13.54 -7.74 4.83
C VAL A 159 12.45 -6.67 4.82
N LEU A 160 11.46 -6.77 3.94
CA LEU A 160 10.37 -5.79 3.84
C LEU A 160 9.44 -5.79 5.06
N ALA A 161 9.43 -6.86 5.86
CA ALA A 161 8.68 -6.91 7.11
C ALA A 161 9.42 -6.24 8.29
N ASP A 162 10.71 -5.96 8.16
CA ASP A 162 11.55 -5.32 9.18
C ASP A 162 12.23 -4.07 8.61
N GLU A 163 11.61 -2.91 8.82
CA GLU A 163 12.14 -1.60 8.37
C GLU A 163 13.52 -1.28 8.98
N THR A 164 13.94 -1.98 10.04
CA THR A 164 15.26 -1.81 10.65
C THR A 164 16.35 -2.69 10.05
N HIS A 165 15.99 -3.60 9.13
CA HIS A 165 16.94 -4.47 8.46
C HIS A 165 17.93 -3.63 7.63
N PRO A 166 19.25 -3.92 7.68
CA PRO A 166 20.26 -3.11 6.98
C PRO A 166 20.05 -3.00 5.47
N ASP A 167 19.39 -3.99 4.87
CA ASP A 167 19.09 -4.04 3.43
C ASP A 167 17.69 -3.50 3.07
N PHE A 168 16.90 -2.99 4.02
CA PHE A 168 15.49 -2.59 3.79
C PHE A 168 15.33 -1.61 2.62
N GLU A 169 16.04 -0.47 2.66
CA GLU A 169 15.97 0.57 1.63
C GLU A 169 16.33 0.03 0.23
N HIS A 170 17.40 -0.77 0.16
CA HIS A 170 17.85 -1.35 -1.10
C HIS A 170 16.81 -2.35 -1.65
N MET A 171 16.29 -3.23 -0.80
CA MET A 171 15.33 -4.25 -1.21
C MET A 171 13.96 -3.65 -1.56
N LEU A 172 13.53 -2.59 -0.87
CA LEU A 172 12.31 -1.86 -1.20
C LEU A 172 12.43 -1.12 -2.54
N TRP A 173 13.60 -0.54 -2.82
CA TRP A 173 13.86 0.06 -4.13
C TRP A 173 13.88 -1.01 -5.23
N TRP A 174 14.65 -2.08 -5.02
CA TRP A 174 14.75 -3.18 -5.99
C TRP A 174 13.39 -3.82 -6.27
N SER A 175 12.56 -4.06 -5.25
CA SER A 175 11.22 -4.64 -5.44
C SER A 175 10.33 -3.75 -6.30
N LYS A 176 10.40 -2.42 -6.13
CA LYS A 176 9.64 -1.46 -6.96
C LYS A 176 10.10 -1.45 -8.42
N GLU A 177 11.41 -1.51 -8.65
CA GLU A 177 11.98 -1.59 -10.01
C GLU A 177 11.57 -2.90 -10.72
N GLN A 178 11.47 -4.00 -9.96
CA GLN A 178 10.96 -5.28 -10.48
C GLN A 178 9.43 -5.34 -10.55
N HIS A 179 8.74 -4.21 -10.38
CA HIS A 179 7.28 -4.12 -10.42
C HIS A 179 6.58 -5.08 -9.44
N PHE A 180 7.21 -5.36 -8.29
CA PHE A 180 6.56 -6.08 -7.20
C PHE A 180 5.35 -5.28 -6.70
N ASP A 181 4.19 -5.93 -6.68
CA ASP A 181 2.94 -5.28 -6.35
C ASP A 181 2.02 -6.26 -5.61
N PRO A 182 1.35 -5.81 -4.54
CA PRO A 182 0.41 -6.65 -3.81
C PRO A 182 -0.66 -7.30 -4.68
N TYR A 183 -1.14 -8.46 -4.24
CA TYR A 183 -2.20 -9.18 -4.92
C TYR A 183 -3.46 -8.33 -5.06
N ASN A 184 -3.84 -8.06 -6.32
CA ASN A 184 -5.06 -7.35 -6.65
C ASN A 184 -5.87 -8.10 -7.72
N ARG A 185 -6.93 -8.79 -7.28
CA ARG A 185 -7.82 -9.60 -8.15
C ARG A 185 -8.43 -8.77 -9.28
N ALA A 186 -8.86 -7.55 -9.01
CA ALA A 186 -9.51 -6.67 -9.97
C ALA A 186 -8.59 -6.31 -11.14
N ARG A 187 -7.38 -5.88 -10.80
CA ARG A 187 -6.33 -5.53 -11.76
C ARG A 187 -5.97 -6.73 -12.66
N ILE A 188 -5.79 -7.90 -12.05
CA ILE A 188 -5.49 -9.13 -12.80
C ILE A 188 -6.63 -9.46 -13.76
N ASN A 189 -7.89 -9.45 -13.30
CA ASN A 189 -9.05 -9.73 -14.15
C ASN A 189 -9.25 -8.72 -15.27
N SER A 190 -8.93 -7.44 -15.02
CA SER A 190 -8.93 -6.40 -16.06
C SER A 190 -7.96 -6.75 -17.19
N SER A 191 -6.73 -7.17 -16.85
CA SER A 191 -5.74 -7.64 -17.82
C SER A 191 -6.22 -8.89 -18.58
N LEU A 192 -6.69 -9.91 -17.86
CA LEU A 192 -7.14 -11.20 -18.44
C LEU A 192 -8.30 -11.05 -19.42
N SER A 193 -9.18 -10.05 -19.25
CA SER A 193 -10.30 -9.81 -20.17
C SER A 193 -9.87 -9.51 -21.61
N HIS A 194 -8.64 -9.02 -21.80
CA HIS A 194 -8.05 -8.76 -23.11
C HIS A 194 -7.55 -10.04 -23.78
N GLN A 195 -7.33 -11.12 -23.03
CA GLN A 195 -6.97 -12.43 -23.55
C GLN A 195 -8.18 -13.16 -24.14
N LYS A 196 -8.71 -12.70 -25.28
CA LYS A 196 -9.84 -13.34 -25.98
C LYS A 196 -9.45 -14.69 -26.60
N ILE A 197 -9.32 -15.73 -25.76
CA ILE A 197 -8.91 -17.08 -26.13
C ILE A 197 -9.93 -17.73 -27.08
N LYS A 198 -11.21 -17.48 -26.81
CA LYS A 198 -12.34 -17.98 -27.59
C LYS A 198 -13.33 -16.88 -27.91
N LYS A 199 -14.17 -17.14 -28.91
CA LYS A 199 -15.35 -16.32 -29.17
C LYS A 199 -16.29 -16.40 -27.96
N THR A 200 -16.68 -15.26 -27.43
CA THR A 200 -17.64 -15.16 -26.34
C THR A 200 -19.01 -15.65 -26.79
N GLU A 201 -19.74 -16.33 -25.89
CA GLU A 201 -21.13 -16.73 -26.11
C GLU A 201 -22.09 -15.79 -25.38
N TRP A 202 -21.78 -14.49 -25.41
CA TRP A 202 -22.47 -13.44 -24.65
C TRP A 202 -23.98 -13.42 -24.87
N ASN A 203 -24.41 -13.75 -26.08
CA ASN A 203 -25.81 -13.84 -26.46
C ASN A 203 -26.57 -14.99 -25.79
N LYS A 204 -25.88 -15.93 -25.13
CA LYS A 204 -26.49 -17.02 -24.35
C LYS A 204 -26.68 -16.66 -22.87
N ILE A 205 -26.19 -15.51 -22.43
CA ILE A 205 -26.44 -14.96 -21.09
C ILE A 205 -27.87 -14.40 -21.09
N ASP A 206 -28.64 -14.65 -20.03
CA ASP A 206 -29.96 -14.04 -19.86
C ASP A 206 -29.79 -12.56 -19.45
N HIS A 207 -30.21 -11.65 -20.33
CA HIS A 207 -30.06 -10.20 -20.16
C HIS A 207 -31.30 -9.53 -19.53
N VAL A 208 -32.36 -10.27 -19.21
CA VAL A 208 -33.64 -9.69 -18.76
C VAL A 208 -33.63 -9.47 -17.24
N ASN A 209 -33.14 -8.29 -16.83
CA ASN A 209 -33.11 -7.63 -15.50
C ASN A 209 -31.70 -7.05 -15.25
N HIS A 210 -31.35 -6.00 -16.02
CA HIS A 210 -30.01 -5.41 -16.26
C HIS A 210 -29.16 -4.94 -15.05
N GLN A 211 -29.00 -5.75 -14.00
CA GLN A 211 -27.69 -5.96 -13.38
C GLN A 211 -27.28 -7.36 -13.79
N VAL A 212 -26.06 -7.55 -14.30
CA VAL A 212 -25.46 -8.88 -14.36
C VAL A 212 -25.38 -9.35 -12.90
N LEU A 213 -26.40 -10.07 -12.43
CA LEU A 213 -26.30 -10.85 -11.21
C LEU A 213 -25.01 -11.65 -11.36
N SER A 214 -24.10 -11.50 -10.39
CA SER A 214 -22.78 -12.12 -10.37
C SER A 214 -22.78 -13.45 -11.11
N ASP A 215 -22.18 -13.52 -12.29
CA ASP A 215 -21.97 -14.82 -12.92
C ASP A 215 -21.17 -15.63 -11.91
N LYS A 216 -21.61 -16.83 -11.56
CA LYS A 216 -20.95 -17.63 -10.51
C LYS A 216 -19.45 -17.87 -10.78
N TYR A 217 -19.00 -17.71 -12.03
CA TYR A 217 -17.61 -17.84 -12.46
C TYR A 217 -16.94 -16.52 -12.81
N LEU A 218 -17.66 -15.41 -12.77
CA LEU A 218 -17.09 -14.09 -12.61
C LEU A 218 -17.82 -13.49 -11.41
N PRO A 219 -17.58 -14.00 -10.18
CA PRO A 219 -18.23 -13.43 -9.01
C PRO A 219 -18.05 -11.93 -9.10
N VAL A 220 -19.16 -11.22 -9.29
CA VAL A 220 -19.17 -9.77 -9.22
C VAL A 220 -18.98 -9.46 -7.75
N GLU A 221 -17.73 -9.41 -7.35
CA GLU A 221 -17.28 -8.42 -6.40
C GLU A 221 -16.67 -7.29 -7.22
N GLU A 222 -17.59 -6.52 -7.80
CA GLU A 222 -17.56 -5.06 -7.92
C GLU A 222 -16.28 -4.33 -8.36
N ASP A 223 -15.50 -4.79 -9.34
CA ASP A 223 -14.33 -3.97 -9.72
C ASP A 223 -13.82 -4.03 -11.18
N THR A 224 -14.62 -4.53 -12.14
CA THR A 224 -14.20 -4.55 -13.57
C THR A 224 -15.24 -4.12 -14.61
N GLN A 225 -16.39 -3.58 -14.20
CA GLN A 225 -17.17 -2.70 -15.07
C GLN A 225 -17.05 -1.29 -14.50
N TRP A 226 -16.56 -0.35 -15.31
CA TRP A 226 -16.84 1.07 -15.12
C TRP A 226 -18.35 1.22 -15.01
N GLY A 227 -18.86 1.30 -13.78
CA GLY A 227 -20.27 1.47 -13.54
C GLY A 227 -20.68 2.88 -13.96
N ALA A 228 -21.96 3.09 -14.21
CA ALA A 228 -22.49 4.41 -13.88
C ALA A 228 -22.22 4.62 -12.39
N LEU A 229 -21.68 5.78 -12.02
CA LEU A 229 -21.62 6.17 -10.61
C LEU A 229 -23.02 5.99 -10.00
N PRO A 230 -23.13 5.66 -8.70
CA PRO A 230 -24.43 5.64 -8.02
C PRO A 230 -25.22 6.90 -8.41
N PRO A 231 -26.54 6.81 -8.69
CA PRO A 231 -27.31 7.97 -9.12
C PRO A 231 -27.23 9.15 -8.13
N ASP A 232 -27.03 8.83 -6.86
CA ASP A 232 -26.87 9.78 -5.76
C ASP A 232 -25.41 10.09 -5.44
N PHE A 233 -24.44 9.63 -6.25
CA PHE A 233 -23.03 9.86 -6.01
C PHE A 233 -22.72 11.35 -6.09
N ASP A 234 -22.24 11.89 -4.98
CA ASP A 234 -21.84 13.28 -4.85
C ASP A 234 -20.32 13.37 -4.97
N ALA A 235 -19.85 13.77 -6.15
CA ALA A 235 -18.42 13.98 -6.42
C ALA A 235 -17.82 15.11 -5.57
N GLU A 236 -18.62 16.11 -5.18
CA GLU A 236 -18.17 17.17 -4.27
C GLU A 236 -17.96 16.61 -2.87
N LEU A 237 -18.90 15.80 -2.39
CA LEU A 237 -18.73 15.14 -1.09
C LEU A 237 -17.53 14.19 -1.10
N PHE A 238 -17.35 13.40 -2.15
CA PHE A 238 -16.16 12.54 -2.27
C PHE A 238 -14.86 13.36 -2.23
N TRP A 239 -14.82 14.49 -2.94
CA TRP A 239 -13.70 15.42 -2.86
C TRP A 239 -13.50 16.01 -1.46
N GLN A 240 -14.57 16.32 -0.74
CA GLN A 240 -14.48 16.76 0.66
C GLN A 240 -13.87 15.68 1.56
N TYR A 241 -14.18 14.40 1.33
CA TYR A 241 -13.54 13.30 2.05
C TYR A 241 -12.05 13.18 1.74
N VAL A 242 -11.67 13.33 0.47
CA VAL A 242 -10.25 13.36 0.08
C VAL A 242 -9.51 14.47 0.83
N LYS A 243 -10.03 15.71 0.78
CA LYS A 243 -9.45 16.84 1.52
C LYS A 243 -9.38 16.59 3.02
N ALA A 244 -10.50 16.21 3.63
CA ALA A 244 -10.58 15.98 5.07
C ALA A 244 -9.60 14.90 5.53
N CYS A 245 -9.51 13.78 4.80
CA CYS A 245 -8.55 12.73 5.10
C CYS A 245 -7.11 13.23 4.91
N THR A 246 -6.82 13.97 3.84
CA THR A 246 -5.47 14.53 3.63
C THR A 246 -5.08 15.51 4.73
N HIS A 247 -5.98 16.40 5.15
CA HIS A 247 -5.71 17.37 6.22
C HIS A 247 -5.63 16.71 7.61
N LEU A 248 -6.34 15.60 7.85
CA LEU A 248 -6.27 14.85 9.11
C LEU A 248 -5.03 13.96 9.20
N TYR A 249 -4.55 13.41 8.08
CA TYR A 249 -3.51 12.38 8.07
C TYR A 249 -2.19 12.80 7.44
N GLY A 250 -2.14 13.91 6.71
CA GLY A 250 -0.96 14.38 5.96
C GLY A 250 -0.70 13.56 4.69
N VAL A 251 -0.57 12.24 4.83
CA VAL A 251 -0.38 11.28 3.74
C VAL A 251 -1.40 10.15 3.89
N VAL A 252 -2.26 9.98 2.88
CA VAL A 252 -3.33 8.98 2.91
C VAL A 252 -3.49 8.25 1.57
N PRO A 253 -3.48 6.91 1.56
CA PRO A 253 -3.72 6.14 0.35
C PRO A 253 -5.22 6.11 -0.01
N LEU A 254 -5.53 6.00 -1.31
CA LEU A 254 -6.90 6.03 -1.83
C LEU A 254 -7.79 4.93 -1.22
N ASP A 255 -7.26 3.74 -1.00
CA ASP A 255 -7.99 2.63 -0.36
C ASP A 255 -8.52 3.02 1.03
N LYS A 256 -7.74 3.77 1.82
CA LYS A 256 -8.15 4.28 3.13
C LYS A 256 -9.24 5.34 3.02
N VAL A 257 -9.14 6.24 2.03
CA VAL A 257 -10.20 7.22 1.76
C VAL A 257 -11.50 6.52 1.36
N LEU A 258 -11.41 5.51 0.50
CA LEU A 258 -12.56 4.72 0.06
C LEU A 258 -13.19 3.93 1.21
N GLU A 259 -12.37 3.31 2.08
CA GLU A 259 -12.84 2.62 3.28
C GLU A 259 -13.72 3.56 4.13
N ILE A 260 -13.22 4.76 4.43
CA ILE A 260 -13.92 5.73 5.29
C ILE A 260 -15.16 6.28 4.57
N PHE A 261 -15.04 6.71 3.31
CA PHE A 261 -16.13 7.26 2.54
C PHE A 261 -17.27 6.26 2.37
N ASN A 262 -16.98 5.04 1.96
CA ASN A 262 -17.98 4.00 1.72
C ASN A 262 -18.66 3.55 3.00
N ARG A 263 -17.89 3.40 4.10
CA ARG A 263 -18.44 3.06 5.41
C ARG A 263 -19.41 4.13 5.93
N GLN A 264 -19.12 5.40 5.68
CA GLN A 264 -19.94 6.52 6.16
C GLN A 264 -21.05 6.94 5.17
N ASN A 265 -20.97 6.51 3.91
CA ASN A 265 -21.92 6.86 2.84
C ASN A 265 -22.34 5.61 2.05
N PRO A 266 -22.98 4.60 2.69
CA PRO A 266 -23.26 3.31 2.04
C PRO A 266 -24.16 3.42 0.80
N LYS A 267 -24.97 4.49 0.68
CA LYS A 267 -25.80 4.76 -0.52
C LYS A 267 -25.01 5.33 -1.70
N MET A 268 -23.83 5.89 -1.43
CA MET A 268 -22.95 6.51 -2.42
C MET A 268 -21.70 5.67 -2.64
N TYR A 269 -21.75 4.39 -2.27
CA TYR A 269 -20.62 3.47 -2.36
C TYR A 269 -19.91 3.59 -3.72
N ILE A 270 -18.63 3.92 -3.69
CA ILE A 270 -17.79 4.08 -4.88
C ILE A 270 -16.64 3.08 -4.84
N ARG A 271 -16.41 2.46 -5.99
CA ARG A 271 -15.36 1.46 -6.18
C ARG A 271 -14.03 2.12 -6.50
N SER A 272 -12.94 1.38 -6.31
CA SER A 272 -11.59 1.88 -6.55
C SER A 272 -11.38 2.34 -7.99
N GLY A 273 -11.87 1.55 -8.96
CA GLY A 273 -11.88 1.91 -10.37
C GLY A 273 -12.66 3.19 -10.64
N ASP A 274 -13.92 3.26 -10.22
CA ASP A 274 -14.78 4.43 -10.47
C ASP A 274 -14.23 5.72 -9.83
N ALA A 275 -13.62 5.61 -8.65
CA ALA A 275 -12.93 6.72 -8.00
C ALA A 275 -11.73 7.19 -8.83
N TYR A 276 -10.93 6.28 -9.39
CA TYR A 276 -9.84 6.64 -10.30
C TYR A 276 -10.35 7.43 -11.50
N ARG A 277 -11.47 7.04 -12.14
CA ARG A 277 -12.06 7.83 -13.24
C ARG A 277 -12.42 9.24 -12.80
N VAL A 278 -13.15 9.37 -11.70
CA VAL A 278 -13.51 10.69 -11.12
C VAL A 278 -12.24 11.52 -10.89
N MET A 279 -11.17 10.88 -10.41
CA MET A 279 -9.88 11.52 -10.16
C MET A 279 -9.12 11.96 -11.44
N THR A 280 -9.41 11.36 -12.58
CA THR A 280 -8.80 11.72 -13.88
C THR A 280 -9.55 12.81 -14.64
N GLU A 281 -10.74 13.22 -14.17
CA GLU A 281 -11.50 14.27 -14.82
C GLU A 281 -10.80 15.64 -14.70
N ALA A 282 -10.96 16.50 -15.71
CA ALA A 282 -10.28 17.80 -15.76
C ALA A 282 -10.62 18.69 -14.55
N ASP A 283 -11.88 18.65 -14.09
CA ASP A 283 -12.33 19.38 -12.90
C ASP A 283 -11.66 18.86 -11.62
N TRP A 284 -11.35 17.56 -11.55
CA TRP A 284 -10.63 16.98 -10.42
C TRP A 284 -9.20 17.49 -10.32
N LYS A 285 -8.49 17.53 -11.45
CA LYS A 285 -7.15 18.11 -11.48
C LYS A 285 -7.14 19.57 -11.04
N LYS A 286 -8.11 20.36 -11.51
CA LYS A 286 -8.30 21.76 -11.12
C LYS A 286 -8.60 21.91 -9.62
N ARG A 287 -9.43 21.02 -9.05
CA ARG A 287 -9.71 20.99 -7.60
C ARG A 287 -8.45 20.78 -6.78
N MET A 288 -7.59 19.84 -7.19
CA MET A 288 -6.30 19.61 -6.54
C MET A 288 -5.39 20.84 -6.62
N GLU A 289 -5.23 21.44 -7.80
CA GLU A 289 -4.43 22.65 -8.02
C GLU A 289 -4.90 23.85 -7.17
N GLN A 290 -6.19 23.90 -6.81
CA GLN A 290 -6.80 24.96 -6.00
C GLN A 290 -6.90 24.61 -4.50
N SER A 291 -6.31 23.51 -4.07
CA SER A 291 -6.35 23.02 -2.70
C SER A 291 -4.96 22.70 -2.19
N GLN A 292 -4.80 22.48 -0.88
CA GLN A 292 -3.54 22.01 -0.29
C GLN A 292 -3.33 20.50 -0.41
N VAL A 293 -3.89 19.86 -1.45
CA VAL A 293 -3.77 18.42 -1.71
C VAL A 293 -3.01 18.18 -3.01
N ARG A 294 -1.99 17.33 -2.96
CA ARG A 294 -1.25 16.78 -4.12
C ARG A 294 -1.49 15.28 -4.21
N GLN A 295 -1.37 14.74 -5.42
CA GLN A 295 -1.46 13.29 -5.68
C GLN A 295 -0.08 12.73 -6.03
N SER A 296 0.26 11.57 -5.46
CA SER A 296 1.42 10.76 -5.85
C SER A 296 0.98 9.31 -5.94
N GLY A 297 0.97 8.76 -7.16
CA GLY A 297 0.36 7.45 -7.43
C GLY A 297 -1.12 7.44 -7.04
N LEU A 298 -1.50 6.50 -6.17
CA LEU A 298 -2.85 6.40 -5.58
C LEU A 298 -2.94 7.01 -4.17
N SER A 299 -1.95 7.80 -3.75
CA SER A 299 -1.96 8.48 -2.45
C SER A 299 -2.17 9.98 -2.59
N PHE A 300 -2.82 10.55 -1.59
CA PHE A 300 -3.01 11.99 -1.43
C PHE A 300 -2.08 12.51 -0.34
N ILE A 301 -1.45 13.65 -0.60
CA ILE A 301 -0.39 14.22 0.20
C ILE A 301 -0.70 15.70 0.42
N HIS A 302 -0.63 16.15 1.67
CA HIS A 302 -0.78 17.56 2.02
C HIS A 302 0.37 18.40 1.42
N GLN A 303 0.08 19.60 0.93
CA GLN A 303 1.09 20.44 0.26
C GLN A 303 2.27 20.77 1.16
N SER A 304 2.02 21.03 2.45
CA SER A 304 3.04 21.25 3.50
C SER A 304 3.98 20.07 3.74
N VAL A 305 3.70 18.87 3.22
CA VAL A 305 4.66 17.75 3.19
C VAL A 305 5.56 17.94 1.96
N VAL A 306 6.47 18.92 2.05
CA VAL A 306 7.24 19.43 0.90
C VAL A 306 8.48 18.58 0.60
N GLU A 307 9.05 17.94 1.62
CA GLU A 307 10.32 17.23 1.54
C GLU A 307 10.10 15.71 1.59
N ALA A 308 10.97 14.95 0.91
CA ALA A 308 10.85 13.50 0.81
C ALA A 308 10.98 12.81 2.17
N ASP A 309 11.81 13.36 3.05
CA ASP A 309 11.99 12.95 4.44
C ASP A 309 10.76 13.23 5.30
N ALA A 310 10.04 14.34 5.10
CA ALA A 310 8.78 14.61 5.81
C ALA A 310 7.70 13.57 5.46
N LYS A 311 7.61 13.17 4.19
CA LYS A 311 6.70 12.10 3.75
C LYS A 311 7.11 10.75 4.35
N ALA A 312 8.38 10.38 4.22
CA ALA A 312 8.92 9.14 4.77
C ALA A 312 8.69 9.08 6.29
N PHE A 313 8.99 10.17 7.00
CA PHE A 313 8.77 10.31 8.43
C PHE A 313 7.32 10.00 8.83
N ILE A 314 6.32 10.59 8.15
CA ILE A 314 4.90 10.34 8.43
C ILE A 314 4.53 8.87 8.14
N GLU A 315 5.07 8.30 7.07
CA GLU A 315 4.78 6.91 6.67
C GLU A 315 5.38 5.90 7.65
N GLU A 316 6.67 6.03 7.98
CA GLU A 316 7.43 5.21 8.93
C GLU A 316 6.82 5.28 10.34
N ASN A 317 6.61 6.50 10.86
CA ASN A 317 6.08 6.66 12.22
C ASN A 317 4.61 6.28 12.31
N GLY A 318 3.90 6.33 11.18
CA GLY A 318 2.53 5.85 11.08
C GLY A 318 2.43 4.35 10.83
N ALA A 319 3.52 3.63 10.53
CA ALA A 319 3.52 2.19 10.28
C ALA A 319 3.12 1.44 11.56
N GLY A 320 2.33 0.37 11.40
CA GLY A 320 1.82 -0.44 12.53
C GLY A 320 0.73 0.22 13.41
N LYS A 321 0.49 1.54 13.30
CA LYS A 321 -0.55 2.24 14.08
C LYS A 321 -1.92 2.15 13.42
N ASP A 322 -2.97 1.87 14.20
CA ASP A 322 -4.34 1.98 13.67
C ASP A 322 -4.67 3.43 13.31
N TRP A 323 -5.48 3.61 12.27
CA TRP A 323 -6.00 4.91 11.86
C TRP A 323 -7.07 5.42 12.83
N TYR A 324 -6.99 6.70 13.21
CA TYR A 324 -8.11 7.36 13.85
C TYR A 324 -9.21 7.62 12.81
N ILE A 325 -10.37 6.97 12.96
CA ILE A 325 -11.51 7.14 12.05
C ILE A 325 -12.63 7.88 12.80
N PRO A 326 -12.74 9.21 12.66
CA PRO A 326 -13.78 10.00 13.32
C PRO A 326 -15.18 9.75 12.74
N SER A 327 -16.20 10.32 13.39
CA SER A 327 -17.54 10.41 12.82
C SER A 327 -17.55 11.23 11.52
N LYS A 328 -18.60 11.09 10.69
CA LYS A 328 -18.73 11.85 9.44
C LYS A 328 -18.73 13.37 9.70
N GLU A 329 -19.49 13.80 10.70
CA GLU A 329 -19.66 15.21 11.05
C GLU A 329 -18.36 15.83 11.55
N GLU A 330 -17.53 15.05 12.24
CA GLU A 330 -16.21 15.46 12.71
C GLU A 330 -15.19 15.46 11.58
N LEU A 331 -15.13 14.39 10.77
CA LEU A 331 -14.22 14.30 9.63
C LEU A 331 -14.38 15.50 8.69
N LEU A 332 -15.63 15.84 8.36
CA LEU A 332 -15.90 16.93 7.42
C LEU A 332 -15.52 18.33 7.94
N ARG A 333 -15.17 18.48 9.23
CA ARG A 333 -14.58 19.74 9.73
C ARG A 333 -13.16 19.94 9.21
N TYR A 334 -12.43 18.86 8.98
CA TYR A 334 -11.09 18.88 8.37
C TYR A 334 -11.11 19.23 6.87
N VAL A 335 -12.28 19.48 6.27
CA VAL A 335 -12.32 20.13 4.94
C VAL A 335 -11.65 21.50 4.99
N ASP A 336 -11.79 22.21 6.12
CA ASP A 336 -10.95 23.36 6.46
C ASP A 336 -9.58 22.84 6.90
N GLU A 337 -8.57 23.12 6.09
CA GLU A 337 -7.17 22.75 6.31
C GLU A 337 -6.64 23.20 7.67
N LEU A 338 -7.08 24.39 8.10
CA LEU A 338 -6.61 25.01 9.34
C LEU A 338 -7.59 24.76 10.50
N TYR A 339 -8.45 23.75 10.38
CA TYR A 339 -9.35 23.37 11.45
C TYR A 339 -8.57 22.92 12.68
N ILE A 340 -8.86 23.58 13.81
CA ILE A 340 -8.35 23.19 15.12
C ILE A 340 -9.53 22.66 15.94
N GLU A 341 -9.39 21.47 16.50
CA GLU A 341 -10.39 20.94 17.42
C GLU A 341 -10.53 21.86 18.65
N PRO A 342 -11.75 22.22 19.08
CA PRO A 342 -11.98 23.12 20.19
C PRO A 342 -11.80 22.43 21.55
N THR A 343 -10.65 21.78 21.76
CA THR A 343 -10.33 21.03 22.97
C THR A 343 -10.13 21.96 24.17
N PRO A 344 -10.29 21.47 25.41
CA PRO A 344 -9.95 22.24 26.61
C PRO A 344 -8.50 22.74 26.61
N ALA A 345 -7.58 21.97 26.03
CA ALA A 345 -6.17 22.33 25.90
C ALA A 345 -5.98 23.54 24.96
N TYR A 346 -6.61 23.53 23.78
CA TYR A 346 -6.63 24.68 22.87
C TYR A 346 -7.20 25.94 23.55
N GLN A 347 -8.35 25.81 24.22
CA GLN A 347 -9.00 26.94 24.90
C GLN A 347 -8.16 27.51 26.05
N ALA A 348 -7.38 26.67 26.74
CA ALA A 348 -6.45 27.13 27.78
C ALA A 348 -5.29 27.92 27.17
N LEU A 349 -4.69 27.41 26.09
CA LEU A 349 -3.61 28.08 25.37
C LEU A 349 -4.08 29.43 24.78
N TYR A 350 -5.24 29.45 24.12
CA TYR A 350 -5.83 30.68 23.56
C TYR A 350 -6.05 31.74 24.64
N ARG A 351 -6.68 31.38 25.77
CA ARG A 351 -6.94 32.32 26.87
C ARG A 351 -5.67 32.91 27.47
N LYS A 352 -4.59 32.13 27.51
CA LYS A 352 -3.28 32.61 27.98
C LYS A 352 -2.65 33.62 27.02
N LEU A 353 -2.73 33.36 25.71
CA LEU A 353 -2.08 34.19 24.70
C LEU A 353 -2.88 35.45 24.32
N ALA A 354 -4.21 35.41 24.40
CA ALA A 354 -5.08 36.50 23.96
C ALA A 354 -4.71 37.89 24.51
N PRO A 355 -4.38 38.07 25.80
CA PRO A 355 -4.01 39.39 26.33
C PRO A 355 -2.70 39.95 25.78
N HIS A 356 -1.80 39.09 25.30
CA HIS A 356 -0.44 39.45 24.87
C HIS A 356 -0.34 39.75 23.37
N PHE A 357 -1.30 39.27 22.58
CA PHE A 357 -1.27 39.35 21.11
C PHE A 357 -1.73 40.69 20.50
N HIS A 358 -2.10 41.68 21.33
CA HIS A 358 -2.65 42.96 20.87
C HIS A 358 -1.67 43.82 20.04
N SER A 359 -0.38 43.48 20.04
CA SER A 359 0.73 44.23 19.42
C SER A 359 1.11 43.77 18.00
N LEU A 360 0.71 42.57 17.57
CA LEU A 360 1.16 41.96 16.32
C LEU A 360 0.25 42.28 15.13
N LYS A 361 0.26 43.54 14.67
CA LYS A 361 -0.34 43.85 13.37
C LYS A 361 0.60 43.36 12.26
N PRO A 362 0.13 42.58 11.27
CA PRO A 362 -1.28 42.42 10.86
C PRO A 362 -1.97 41.09 11.22
N VAL A 363 -1.37 40.18 12.00
CA VAL A 363 -1.85 38.78 12.15
C VAL A 363 -2.65 38.59 13.44
N SER A 364 -3.84 37.98 13.37
CA SER A 364 -4.64 37.66 14.56
C SER A 364 -4.07 36.46 15.33
N LEU A 365 -4.34 36.38 16.64
CA LEU A 365 -3.97 35.20 17.45
C LEU A 365 -4.53 33.90 16.86
N GLU A 366 -5.75 33.94 16.33
CA GLU A 366 -6.36 32.78 15.70
C GLU A 366 -5.56 32.32 14.48
N GLN A 367 -5.12 33.23 13.62
CA GLN A 367 -4.29 32.88 12.47
C GLN A 367 -2.93 32.33 12.92
N ALA A 368 -2.30 32.94 13.92
CA ALA A 368 -1.04 32.44 14.45
C ALA A 368 -1.17 31.01 15.03
N LEU A 369 -2.25 30.72 15.75
CA LEU A 369 -2.52 29.38 16.28
C LEU A 369 -2.81 28.35 15.18
N LYS A 370 -3.43 28.77 14.06
CA LYS A 370 -3.62 27.93 12.87
C LYS A 370 -2.30 27.51 12.25
N GLU A 371 -1.39 28.46 12.03
CA GLU A 371 -0.05 28.16 11.50
C GLU A 371 0.74 27.25 12.45
N VAL A 372 0.71 27.56 13.76
CA VAL A 372 1.37 26.76 14.80
C VAL A 372 0.81 25.34 14.84
N SER A 373 -0.51 25.20 14.72
CA SER A 373 -1.17 23.88 14.67
C SER A 373 -0.75 23.09 13.43
N LEU A 374 -0.63 23.73 12.27
CA LEU A 374 -0.19 23.07 11.04
C LEU A 374 1.27 22.62 11.14
N VAL A 375 2.17 23.49 11.61
CA VAL A 375 3.60 23.16 11.85
C VAL A 375 3.72 21.99 12.82
N MET A 376 2.95 21.99 13.89
CA MET A 376 2.92 20.92 14.89
C MET A 376 2.48 19.57 14.30
N GLN A 377 1.62 19.56 13.28
CA GLN A 377 1.17 18.32 12.62
C GLN A 377 2.23 17.73 11.68
N VAL A 378 3.08 18.59 11.09
CA VAL A 378 4.14 18.24 10.13
C VAL A 378 5.43 17.84 10.87
N GLU A 379 5.86 18.62 11.85
CA GLU A 379 7.16 18.49 12.52
C GLU A 379 7.10 17.61 13.77
N THR A 380 8.09 16.73 13.94
CA THR A 380 8.35 16.01 15.20
C THR A 380 8.86 16.89 16.33
N ALA A 381 9.42 18.04 15.99
CA ALA A 381 10.10 18.91 16.93
C ALA A 381 9.17 20.05 17.32
N THR A 382 8.37 19.81 18.36
CA THR A 382 7.52 20.78 19.07
C THR A 382 8.21 22.13 19.37
N THR A 383 9.54 22.17 19.34
CA THR A 383 10.39 23.35 19.55
C THR A 383 10.18 24.48 18.55
N HIS A 384 9.94 24.21 17.26
CA HIS A 384 9.79 25.31 16.27
C HIS A 384 8.45 26.04 16.45
N ALA A 385 7.36 25.27 16.57
CA ALA A 385 6.04 25.81 16.85
C ALA A 385 5.96 26.51 18.24
N ALA A 386 6.67 25.99 19.25
CA ALA A 386 6.81 26.69 20.54
C ALA A 386 7.58 28.01 20.39
N GLN A 387 8.67 28.02 19.61
CA GLN A 387 9.48 29.21 19.36
C GLN A 387 8.67 30.31 18.66
N ILE A 388 7.86 29.95 17.67
CA ILE A 388 6.92 30.88 17.00
C ILE A 388 5.98 31.52 18.04
N LEU A 389 5.39 30.74 18.94
CA LEU A 389 4.52 31.28 19.98
C LEU A 389 5.25 32.20 20.96
N ILE A 390 6.48 31.86 21.34
CA ILE A 390 7.31 32.68 22.23
C ILE A 390 7.59 34.04 21.60
N GLU A 391 8.08 34.05 20.35
CA GLU A 391 8.39 35.27 19.61
C GLU A 391 7.15 36.16 19.42
N LEU A 392 6.01 35.55 19.11
CA LEU A 392 4.77 36.27 18.88
C LEU A 392 4.14 36.79 20.18
N SER A 393 4.29 36.08 21.30
CA SER A 393 3.68 36.49 22.57
C SER A 393 4.34 37.74 23.20
N GLY A 394 5.59 38.05 22.85
CA GLY A 394 6.35 39.13 23.48
C GLY A 394 6.55 38.95 25.00
N MET A 395 6.38 37.74 25.52
CA MET A 395 6.61 37.40 26.93
C MET A 395 8.11 37.42 27.24
N ASN A 396 8.49 38.07 28.34
CA ASN A 396 9.90 38.26 28.72
C ASN A 396 10.24 37.68 30.10
N SER A 397 9.27 37.06 30.78
CA SER A 397 9.41 36.47 32.11
C SER A 397 9.61 34.96 32.00
N GLU A 398 10.64 34.43 32.66
CA GLU A 398 10.92 32.99 32.74
C GLU A 398 9.70 32.20 33.25
N ARG A 399 8.97 32.75 34.22
CA ARG A 399 7.75 32.14 34.76
C ARG A 399 6.63 32.07 33.71
N GLU A 400 6.46 33.12 32.91
CA GLU A 400 5.43 33.18 31.87
C GLU A 400 5.75 32.24 30.71
N LEU A 401 7.03 32.17 30.32
CA LEU A 401 7.53 31.25 29.29
C LEU A 401 7.33 29.79 29.71
N ASN A 402 7.69 29.43 30.94
CA ASN A 402 7.52 28.08 31.46
C ASN A 402 6.03 27.64 31.49
N GLU A 403 5.14 28.54 31.88
CA GLU A 403 3.69 28.26 31.87
C GLU A 403 3.15 28.12 30.43
N LEU A 404 3.62 28.94 29.49
CA LEU A 404 3.26 28.85 28.08
C LEU A 404 3.70 27.52 27.46
N VAL A 405 4.94 27.09 27.73
CA VAL A 405 5.47 25.80 27.27
C VAL A 405 4.61 24.64 27.78
N GLY A 406 4.22 24.65 29.06
CA GLY A 406 3.33 23.61 29.61
C GLY A 406 1.95 23.58 28.93
N LEU A 407 1.35 24.74 28.68
CA LEU A 407 0.07 24.84 27.96
C LEU A 407 0.19 24.38 26.51
N TYR A 408 1.29 24.71 25.85
CA TYR A 408 1.58 24.28 24.49
C TYR A 408 1.81 22.76 24.40
N SER A 409 2.61 22.16 25.29
CA SER A 409 2.79 20.70 25.37
C SER A 409 1.46 20.00 25.58
N ASN A 410 0.59 20.55 26.45
CA ASN A 410 -0.74 20.00 26.67
C ASN A 410 -1.62 20.10 25.42
N PHE A 411 -1.58 21.21 24.69
CA PHE A 411 -2.26 21.37 23.41
C PHE A 411 -1.75 20.37 22.36
N ALA A 412 -0.43 20.19 22.25
CA ALA A 412 0.18 19.26 21.31
C ALA A 412 -0.18 17.79 21.59
N ASN A 413 -0.19 17.38 22.87
CA ASN A 413 -0.57 16.02 23.28
C ASN A 413 -2.04 15.69 23.02
N HIS A 414 -2.91 16.70 22.94
CA HIS A 414 -4.36 16.57 22.72
C HIS A 414 -4.81 17.13 21.37
N SER A 415 -3.88 17.19 20.41
CA SER A 415 -4.15 17.52 19.01
C SER A 415 -3.83 16.32 18.14
N ARG A 416 -4.45 16.23 16.96
CA ARG A 416 -4.25 15.13 16.01
C ARG A 416 -2.90 15.31 15.30
N HIS A 417 -2.18 14.23 15.06
CA HIS A 417 -0.87 14.24 14.39
C HIS A 417 -0.86 13.32 13.17
N TRP A 418 -0.23 13.77 12.09
CA TRP A 418 -0.16 13.03 10.83
C TRP A 418 0.64 11.73 10.97
N ALA A 419 1.82 11.81 11.59
CA ALA A 419 2.67 10.66 11.92
C ALA A 419 2.04 9.65 12.89
N ASN A 420 0.88 9.97 13.47
CA ASN A 420 0.11 9.09 14.35
C ASN A 420 -1.18 8.60 13.70
N ARG A 421 -1.30 8.68 12.36
CA ARG A 421 -2.51 8.31 11.61
C ARG A 421 -3.76 9.03 12.13
N GLY A 422 -3.58 10.31 12.49
CA GLY A 422 -4.64 11.15 13.05
C GLY A 422 -4.96 10.87 14.51
N LYS A 423 -4.18 10.06 15.23
CA LYS A 423 -4.35 9.92 16.69
C LYS A 423 -3.68 11.07 17.43
N GLN A 424 -4.21 11.38 18.61
CA GLN A 424 -3.55 12.27 19.56
C GLN A 424 -2.43 11.51 20.25
N PRO A 425 -1.27 12.14 20.56
CA PRO A 425 -0.23 11.50 21.35
C PRO A 425 -0.78 10.89 22.66
N ALA A 426 -1.69 11.61 23.34
CA ALA A 426 -2.38 11.13 24.55
C ALA A 426 -3.07 9.76 24.37
N GLU A 427 -3.64 9.47 23.20
CA GLU A 427 -4.33 8.21 22.91
C GLU A 427 -3.35 7.03 22.70
N LEU A 428 -2.09 7.30 22.36
CA LEU A 428 -1.06 6.28 22.15
C LEU A 428 -0.38 5.86 23.46
N PHE A 429 -0.21 6.80 24.39
CA PHE A 429 0.44 6.54 25.69
C PHE A 429 -0.35 5.57 26.57
N GLU A 430 -1.66 5.46 26.39
CA GLU A 430 -2.48 4.47 27.11
C GLU A 430 -2.25 3.02 26.62
N ARG A 431 -1.63 2.82 25.45
CA ARG A 431 -1.42 1.48 24.84
C ARG A 431 0.03 1.00 24.78
N GLU A 432 1.04 1.86 24.65
CA GLU A 432 2.39 1.43 24.20
C GLU A 432 3.59 1.76 25.12
N ALA A 433 3.40 2.16 26.39
CA ALA A 433 4.50 2.50 27.30
C ALA A 433 5.49 3.58 26.77
N LEU A 434 5.05 4.40 25.82
CA LEU A 434 5.75 5.60 25.38
C LEU A 434 5.58 6.71 26.43
N MET A 435 6.55 7.62 26.53
CA MET A 435 6.47 8.76 27.47
C MET A 435 5.72 9.95 26.83
N PRO A 436 4.72 10.53 27.51
CA PRO A 436 4.10 11.77 27.06
C PRO A 436 5.11 12.91 27.01
N LEU A 437 4.88 13.89 26.11
CA LEU A 437 5.64 15.13 26.17
C LEU A 437 5.53 15.72 27.59
N PRO A 438 6.64 16.20 28.17
CA PRO A 438 6.63 16.72 29.53
C PRO A 438 5.53 17.77 29.70
N THR A 439 4.61 17.51 30.64
CA THR A 439 3.60 18.49 31.07
C THR A 439 4.18 19.50 32.05
N VAL A 440 5.39 19.23 32.54
CA VAL A 440 6.20 20.12 33.38
C VAL A 440 7.16 20.92 32.50
N PRO A 441 7.38 22.22 32.81
CA PRO A 441 8.29 23.06 32.03
C PRO A 441 9.69 22.44 31.97
N TYR A 442 10.34 22.55 30.81
CA TYR A 442 11.74 22.20 30.67
C TYR A 442 12.55 23.19 31.51
N GLU A 443 13.28 22.74 32.53
CA GLU A 443 14.28 23.59 33.17
C GLU A 443 15.35 23.90 32.12
N ILE A 444 15.26 25.08 31.49
CA ILE A 444 16.36 25.60 30.68
C ILE A 444 17.45 25.99 31.66
N GLY A 445 18.27 25.00 32.04
CA GLY A 445 19.48 25.18 32.83
C GLY A 445 20.52 25.98 32.05
N CYS A 446 20.32 27.29 31.93
CA CYS A 446 21.35 28.21 31.46
C CYS A 446 22.25 28.61 32.64
N ALA A 447 23.18 27.73 33.02
CA ALA A 447 24.51 28.10 33.55
C ALA A 447 25.35 26.87 33.92
N SER A 448 26.27 26.52 33.03
CA SER A 448 27.53 25.80 33.24
C SER A 448 27.81 25.21 34.64
N ASP A 449 27.63 23.90 34.80
CA ASP A 449 28.53 23.16 35.67
C ASP A 449 29.90 23.11 34.97
N LYS A 450 30.73 24.11 35.24
CA LYS A 450 32.15 24.04 34.89
C LYS A 450 32.71 22.82 35.63
N VAL A 451 32.86 21.71 34.90
CA VAL A 451 33.49 20.49 35.40
C VAL A 451 34.80 20.89 36.08
N GLY A 452 34.84 20.72 37.39
CA GLY A 452 36.00 21.07 38.20
C GLY A 452 37.18 20.22 37.78
N ARG A 453 38.38 20.81 37.80
CA ARG A 453 39.64 20.13 37.41
C ARG A 453 39.82 18.74 38.05
N ASN A 454 39.25 18.52 39.24
CA ASN A 454 39.35 17.28 40.00
C ASN A 454 38.11 16.38 39.96
N ASP A 455 37.04 16.80 39.29
CA ASP A 455 35.79 16.03 39.17
C ASP A 455 35.95 14.85 38.21
N PRO A 456 35.10 13.81 38.30
CA PRO A 456 35.06 12.73 37.32
C PRO A 456 34.87 13.28 35.90
N CYS A 457 35.64 12.77 34.96
CA CYS A 457 35.61 13.25 33.58
C CYS A 457 34.30 12.81 32.89
N PRO A 458 33.55 13.75 32.25
CA PRO A 458 32.25 13.45 31.66
C PRO A 458 32.30 12.50 30.46
N CYS A 459 33.49 12.19 29.92
CA CYS A 459 33.66 11.18 28.87
C CYS A 459 33.53 9.72 29.36
N GLY A 460 33.25 9.50 30.66
CA GLY A 460 33.04 8.16 31.22
C GLY A 460 34.33 7.36 31.46
N SER A 461 35.51 7.96 31.31
CA SER A 461 36.80 7.27 31.47
C SER A 461 37.16 6.85 32.91
N GLY A 462 36.36 7.25 33.90
CA GLY A 462 36.62 7.02 35.32
C GLY A 462 37.79 7.83 35.92
N LYS A 463 38.46 8.68 35.12
CA LYS A 463 39.57 9.54 35.57
C LYS A 463 39.08 10.93 35.97
N LYS A 464 39.87 11.66 36.77
CA LYS A 464 39.62 13.09 37.04
C LYS A 464 39.81 13.92 35.76
N TYR A 465 39.01 14.96 35.56
CA TYR A 465 38.98 15.78 34.33
C TYR A 465 40.37 16.27 33.90
N LYS A 466 41.21 16.77 34.82
CA LYS A 466 42.60 17.21 34.54
C LYS A 466 43.57 16.14 34.04
N LYS A 467 43.20 14.86 34.14
CA LYS A 467 44.02 13.72 33.72
C LYS A 467 43.40 12.99 32.52
N CYS A 468 42.42 13.61 31.86
CA CYS A 468 41.74 13.09 30.69
C CYS A 468 41.44 14.24 29.72
N CYS A 469 40.19 14.67 29.58
CA CYS A 469 39.79 15.67 28.59
C CYS A 469 40.23 17.10 28.92
N GLY A 470 40.65 17.39 30.16
CA GLY A 470 41.18 18.69 30.59
C GLY A 470 42.70 18.70 30.76
N ALA A 471 43.43 17.79 30.10
CA ALA A 471 44.89 17.67 30.12
C ALA A 471 45.56 18.58 29.11
#